data_AF-A0A7S1CLW2-F1
#
_entry.id   AF-A0A7S1CLW2-F1
#
_cell.length_a   1.000
_cell.length_b   1.000
_cell.length_c   1.000
_cell.angle_alpha   90.00
_cell.angle_beta   90.00
_cell.angle_gamma   90.00
#
_symmetry.space_group_name_H-M   'P 1'
#
loop_
_entity.id
_entity.type
_entity.pdbx_description
1 polymer ?
#
loop_
_entity_poly.entity_id
_entity_poly.type
_entity_poly.pdbx_seq_one_letter_code
_entity_poly.pdbx_strand_id
1 'polypeptide(L)'
;GNEVKIDDGVKAVWFVVVTLTTVGYGDMFPTTSHGYWPSMLEGLAGMVLTSLIVALVIDKLTIKGKEEELYHWTMSRVHVQELREVSRRILQVVLVEWYKRQHPERFDGSLSSRTDRKRPRWGASP
;
A
#
# COMPACT_ATOMS: atom_id res chain seq x y z
N GLY A 1 3.47 66.38 -5.81
CA GLY A 1 2.60 65.26 -6.18
C GLY A 1 3.41 64.00 -6.13
N ASN A 2 3.07 63.09 -5.22
CA ASN A 2 3.54 61.70 -5.15
C ASN A 2 2.57 61.00 -4.20
N GLU A 3 1.42 60.63 -4.73
CA GLU A 3 0.43 59.83 -4.01
C GLU A 3 0.80 58.36 -4.29
N VAL A 4 1.53 57.75 -3.36
CA VAL A 4 1.79 56.31 -3.40
C VAL A 4 0.43 55.63 -3.19
N LYS A 5 -0.13 55.08 -4.27
CA LYS A 5 -1.41 54.38 -4.23
C LYS A 5 -1.25 53.12 -3.38
N ILE A 6 -1.99 53.06 -2.28
CA ILE A 6 -1.97 51.93 -1.33
C ILE A 6 -2.31 50.60 -2.04
N ASP A 7 -3.07 50.67 -3.13
CA ASP A 7 -3.41 49.54 -3.98
C ASP A 7 -2.18 48.79 -4.53
N ASP A 8 -1.07 49.49 -4.80
CA ASP A 8 0.13 48.85 -5.35
C ASP A 8 0.91 48.09 -4.27
N GLY A 9 0.88 48.57 -3.03
CA GLY A 9 1.46 47.87 -1.88
C GLY A 9 0.69 46.59 -1.53
N VAL A 10 -0.65 46.64 -1.54
CA VAL A 10 -1.49 45.46 -1.31
C VAL A 10 -1.30 44.43 -2.41
N LYS A 11 -1.19 44.86 -3.68
CA LYS A 11 -0.89 43.98 -4.81
C LYS A 11 0.49 43.33 -4.69
N ALA A 12 1.51 44.06 -4.24
CA ALA A 12 2.85 43.50 -4.04
C ALA A 12 2.87 42.45 -2.93
N VAL A 13 2.19 42.70 -1.81
CA VAL A 13 2.07 41.71 -0.71
C VAL A 13 1.27 40.50 -1.17
N TRP A 14 0.16 40.70 -1.90
CA TRP A 14 -0.62 39.61 -2.48
C TRP A 14 0.22 38.76 -3.44
N PHE A 15 1.00 39.39 -4.32
CA PHE A 15 1.92 38.71 -5.22
C PHE A 15 2.96 37.88 -4.46
N VAL A 16 3.55 38.43 -3.39
CA VAL A 16 4.50 37.70 -2.52
C VAL A 16 3.82 36.51 -1.82
N VAL A 17 2.61 36.68 -1.30
CA VAL A 17 1.86 35.60 -0.62
C VAL A 17 1.48 34.49 -1.60
N VAL A 18 0.97 34.83 -2.78
CA VAL A 18 0.59 33.86 -3.83
C VAL A 18 1.83 33.12 -4.37
N THR A 19 2.98 33.78 -4.42
CA THR A 19 4.27 33.18 -4.79
C THR A 19 4.80 32.26 -3.69
N LEU A 20 4.78 32.71 -2.43
CA LEU A 20 5.20 31.91 -1.26
C LEU A 20 4.36 30.65 -1.10
N THR A 21 3.09 30.72 -1.47
CA THR A 21 2.17 29.58 -1.38
C THR A 21 2.18 28.71 -2.64
N THR A 22 2.97 29.04 -3.67
CA THR A 22 3.01 28.38 -5.00
C THR A 22 1.65 28.24 -5.68
N VAL A 23 0.66 29.04 -5.27
CA VAL A 23 -0.68 28.97 -5.88
C VAL A 23 -0.65 29.54 -7.29
N GLY A 24 0.10 30.63 -7.50
CA GLY A 24 0.42 31.16 -8.82
C GLY A 24 -0.81 31.42 -9.70
N TYR A 25 -1.78 32.21 -9.24
CA TYR A 25 -3.00 32.50 -10.01
C TYR A 25 -2.73 33.15 -11.37
N GLY A 26 -1.61 33.84 -11.54
CA GLY A 26 -1.26 34.52 -12.79
C GLY A 26 -2.20 35.69 -13.12
N ASP A 27 -2.94 36.21 -12.14
CA ASP A 27 -3.82 37.37 -12.29
C ASP A 27 -3.04 38.68 -12.45
N MET A 28 -1.83 38.73 -11.89
CA MET A 28 -0.90 39.85 -12.03
C MET A 28 0.39 39.42 -12.73
N PHE A 29 0.50 39.76 -14.02
CA PHE A 29 1.74 39.66 -14.78
C PHE A 29 2.27 41.07 -15.09
N PRO A 30 3.51 41.39 -14.69
CA PRO A 30 4.12 42.67 -15.04
C PRO A 30 4.43 42.74 -16.54
N THR A 31 3.66 43.54 -17.30
CA THR A 31 3.88 43.81 -18.73
C THR A 31 4.97 44.85 -19.01
N THR A 32 5.70 45.28 -17.99
CA THR A 32 6.81 46.25 -18.06
C THR A 32 8.17 45.54 -17.94
N SER A 33 9.23 46.08 -18.54
CA SER A 33 10.58 45.47 -18.62
C SER A 33 11.23 45.00 -17.31
N HIS A 34 10.66 45.36 -16.14
CA HIS A 34 11.06 44.89 -14.82
C HIS A 34 10.38 43.56 -14.40
N GLY A 35 9.52 43.01 -15.27
CA GLY A 35 8.70 41.82 -15.03
C GLY A 35 9.37 40.47 -15.24
N TYR A 36 10.62 40.44 -15.70
CA TYR A 36 11.38 39.19 -15.88
C TYR A 36 11.82 38.55 -14.56
N TRP A 37 12.19 39.39 -13.58
CA TRP A 37 12.63 38.94 -12.26
C TRP A 37 11.60 38.05 -11.54
N PRO A 38 10.31 38.41 -11.45
CA PRO A 38 9.32 37.56 -10.82
C PRO A 38 9.13 36.20 -11.51
N SER A 39 9.18 36.12 -12.84
CA SER A 39 9.09 34.83 -13.55
C SER A 39 10.30 33.93 -13.33
N MET A 40 11.50 34.50 -13.16
CA MET A 40 12.68 33.70 -12.78
C MET A 40 12.60 33.22 -11.33
N LEU A 41 12.07 34.06 -10.43
CA LEU A 41 11.89 33.70 -9.02
C LEU A 41 10.78 32.64 -8.83
N GLU A 42 9.74 32.65 -9.67
CA GLU A 42 8.70 31.61 -9.71
C GLU A 42 9.31 30.22 -9.95
N GLY A 43 10.14 30.08 -10.99
CA GLY A 43 10.76 28.78 -11.32
C GLY A 43 11.61 28.24 -10.18
N LEU A 44 12.42 29.09 -9.54
CA LEU A 44 13.26 28.69 -8.40
C LEU A 44 12.43 28.37 -7.15
N ALA A 45 11.45 29.21 -6.80
CA ALA A 45 10.60 29.00 -5.63
C ALA A 45 9.75 27.73 -5.78
N GLY A 46 9.20 27.47 -6.97
CA GLY A 46 8.46 26.25 -7.29
C GLY A 46 9.32 24.99 -7.16
N MET A 47 10.58 25.03 -7.61
CA MET A 47 11.53 23.93 -7.41
C MET A 47 11.83 23.68 -5.92
N VAL A 48 12.01 24.74 -5.13
CA VAL A 48 12.26 24.61 -3.69
C VAL A 48 11.04 24.01 -2.98
N LEU A 49 9.83 24.48 -3.28
CA LEU A 49 8.61 23.95 -2.66
C LEU A 49 8.31 22.51 -3.04
N THR A 50 8.42 22.16 -4.32
CA THR A 50 8.27 20.77 -4.76
C THR A 50 9.32 19.86 -4.14
N SER A 51 10.59 20.29 -4.06
CA SER A 51 11.64 19.51 -3.39
C SER A 51 11.35 19.28 -1.91
N LEU A 52 10.79 20.28 -1.22
CA LEU A 52 10.41 20.17 0.18
C LEU A 52 9.25 19.18 0.38
N ILE A 53 8.21 19.25 -0.46
CA ILE A 53 7.08 18.30 -0.40
C ILE A 53 7.57 16.89 -0.67
N VAL A 54 8.41 16.70 -1.69
CA VAL A 54 8.99 15.39 -2.02
C VAL A 54 9.82 14.87 -0.85
N ALA A 55 10.64 15.70 -0.21
CA ALA A 55 11.41 15.29 0.96
C ALA A 55 10.52 14.88 2.14
N LEU A 56 9.43 15.61 2.39
CA LEU A 56 8.46 15.25 3.43
C LEU A 56 7.74 13.93 3.12
N VAL A 57 7.34 13.74 1.87
CA VAL A 57 6.71 12.48 1.43
C VAL A 57 7.70 11.33 1.55
N ILE A 58 8.96 11.52 1.16
CA ILE A 58 10.02 10.53 1.34
C ILE A 58 10.22 10.24 2.82
N ASP A 59 10.26 11.23 3.73
CA ASP A 59 10.39 10.98 5.17
C ASP A 59 9.19 10.22 5.75
N LYS A 60 7.98 10.40 5.21
CA LYS A 60 6.77 9.66 5.60
C LYS A 60 6.71 8.24 5.02
N LEU A 61 7.15 8.05 3.78
CA LEU A 61 7.14 6.77 3.07
C LEU A 61 8.38 5.93 3.36
N THR A 62 9.47 6.58 3.75
CA THR A 62 10.65 5.93 4.31
C THR A 62 10.25 5.48 5.68
N ILE A 63 9.80 4.23 5.73
CA ILE A 63 9.63 3.42 6.91
C ILE A 63 10.82 3.73 7.83
N LYS A 64 10.58 4.53 8.87
CA LYS A 64 11.61 4.91 9.84
C LYS A 64 12.21 3.61 10.35
N GLY A 65 13.52 3.45 10.27
CA GLY A 65 14.24 2.17 10.52
C GLY A 65 13.90 1.42 11.82
N LYS A 66 13.20 2.03 12.78
CA LYS A 66 12.55 1.29 13.89
C LYS A 66 11.53 0.25 13.41
N GLU A 67 10.85 0.52 12.30
CA GLU A 67 9.95 -0.43 11.66
C GLU A 67 10.72 -1.39 10.75
N GLU A 68 11.85 -1.01 10.15
CA GLU A 68 12.72 -1.91 9.36
C GLU A 68 13.25 -3.09 10.20
N GLU A 69 13.58 -2.82 11.47
CA GLU A 69 13.87 -3.87 12.43
C GLU A 69 12.68 -4.83 12.57
N LEU A 70 11.46 -4.28 12.71
CA LEU A 70 10.26 -5.08 12.79
C LEU A 70 9.95 -5.83 11.49
N TYR A 71 10.25 -5.28 10.31
CA TYR A 71 10.02 -5.93 9.02
C TYR A 71 10.87 -7.20 8.87
N HIS A 72 12.16 -7.18 9.20
CA HIS A 72 12.97 -8.39 9.06
C HIS A 72 12.58 -9.46 10.11
N TRP A 73 12.20 -9.06 11.33
CA TRP A 73 11.65 -9.97 12.33
C TRP A 73 10.29 -10.53 11.92
N THR A 74 9.42 -9.71 11.31
CA THR A 74 8.07 -10.11 10.87
C THR A 74 8.14 -11.01 9.65
N MET A 75 8.98 -10.70 8.64
CA MET A 75 9.15 -11.55 7.47
C MET A 75 9.75 -12.91 7.82
N SER A 76 10.69 -12.95 8.77
CA SER A 76 11.20 -14.20 9.31
C SER A 76 10.08 -15.05 9.94
N ARG A 77 9.09 -14.41 10.58
CA ARG A 77 7.91 -15.11 11.12
C ARG A 77 6.97 -15.61 10.02
N VAL A 78 6.73 -14.80 8.99
CA VAL A 78 5.87 -15.16 7.84
C VAL A 78 6.43 -16.37 7.09
N HIS A 79 7.73 -16.38 6.78
CA HIS A 79 8.35 -17.51 6.07
C HIS A 79 8.32 -18.81 6.89
N VAL A 80 8.56 -18.71 8.20
CA VAL A 80 8.49 -19.87 9.11
C VAL A 80 7.05 -20.36 9.29
N GLN A 81 6.04 -19.50 9.14
CA GLN A 81 4.63 -19.91 9.18
C GLN A 81 4.24 -20.78 7.98
N GLU A 82 4.65 -20.40 6.77
CA GLU A 82 4.43 -21.21 5.56
C GLU A 82 4.98 -22.64 5.71
N LEU A 83 6.21 -22.75 6.22
CA LEU A 83 6.84 -24.05 6.51
C LEU A 83 6.09 -24.83 7.60
N ARG A 84 5.58 -24.14 8.63
CA ARG A 84 4.74 -24.76 9.67
C ARG A 84 3.41 -25.25 9.13
N GLU A 85 2.79 -24.56 8.16
CA GLU A 85 1.53 -24.98 7.56
C GLU A 85 1.70 -26.27 6.75
N VAL A 86 2.74 -26.34 5.92
CA VAL A 86 3.08 -27.57 5.18
C VAL A 86 3.35 -28.71 6.17
N SER A 87 4.15 -28.45 7.21
CA SER A 87 4.45 -29.44 8.25
C SER A 87 3.20 -29.94 8.95
N ARG A 88 2.25 -29.06 9.28
CA ARG A 88 0.96 -29.43 9.90
C ARG A 88 0.15 -30.36 9.01
N ARG A 89 0.02 -30.06 7.72
CA ARG A 89 -0.74 -30.90 6.77
C ARG A 89 -0.13 -32.29 6.65
N ILE A 90 1.19 -32.36 6.50
CA ILE A 90 1.91 -33.63 6.40
C ILE A 90 1.78 -34.42 7.71
N LEU A 91 2.00 -33.79 8.86
CA LEU A 91 1.87 -34.45 10.16
C LEU A 91 0.45 -34.98 10.38
N GLN A 92 -0.59 -34.22 10.01
CA GLN A 92 -1.97 -34.71 10.13
C GLN A 92 -2.22 -35.93 9.25
N VAL A 93 -1.78 -35.92 8.00
CA VAL A 93 -1.92 -37.07 7.09
C VAL A 93 -1.14 -38.27 7.62
N VAL A 94 0.13 -38.07 7.99
CA VAL A 94 1.00 -39.12 8.49
C VAL A 94 0.48 -39.69 9.81
N LEU A 95 0.03 -38.86 10.75
CA LEU A 95 -0.52 -39.31 12.03
C LEU A 95 -1.82 -40.08 11.84
N VAL A 96 -2.72 -39.63 10.97
CA VAL A 96 -3.97 -40.35 10.66
C VAL A 96 -3.65 -41.70 10.02
N GLU A 97 -2.71 -41.73 9.08
CA GLU A 97 -2.32 -42.96 8.38
C GLU A 97 -1.59 -43.95 9.30
N TRP A 98 -0.68 -43.43 10.13
CA TRP A 98 0.00 -44.21 11.16
C TRP A 98 -0.98 -44.75 12.20
N TYR A 99 -1.91 -43.92 12.68
CA TYR A 99 -2.94 -44.33 13.64
C TYR A 99 -3.84 -45.43 13.07
N LYS A 100 -4.25 -45.30 11.81
CA LYS A 100 -5.02 -46.34 11.11
C LYS A 100 -4.23 -47.65 10.98
N ARG A 101 -2.94 -47.57 10.64
CA ARG A 101 -2.08 -48.77 10.55
C ARG A 101 -1.91 -49.46 11.89
N GLN A 102 -1.90 -48.70 12.98
CA GLN A 102 -1.70 -49.27 14.31
C GLN A 102 -2.98 -49.83 14.94
N HIS A 103 -4.16 -49.38 14.51
CA HIS A 103 -5.47 -49.85 14.99
C HIS A 103 -6.44 -50.22 13.86
N PRO A 104 -6.12 -51.24 13.02
CA PRO A 104 -7.02 -51.71 11.96
C PRO A 104 -8.36 -52.23 12.52
N GLU A 105 -8.36 -52.80 13.73
CA GLU A 105 -9.55 -53.38 14.38
C GLU A 105 -10.65 -52.35 14.71
N ARG A 106 -10.31 -51.06 14.83
CA ARG A 106 -11.29 -49.98 15.10
C ARG A 106 -11.93 -49.41 13.84
N PHE A 107 -11.35 -49.65 12.66
CA PHE A 107 -11.81 -49.08 11.39
C PHE A 107 -12.45 -50.12 10.46
N ASP A 108 -12.57 -51.37 10.90
CA ASP A 108 -13.24 -52.43 10.13
C ASP A 108 -14.77 -52.26 10.15
N GLY A 109 -15.34 -52.05 8.96
CA GLY A 109 -16.65 -52.61 8.61
C GLY A 109 -17.94 -51.78 8.79
N SER A 110 -18.02 -50.69 9.57
CA SER A 110 -19.35 -50.08 9.86
C SER A 110 -19.76 -48.83 9.05
N LEU A 111 -18.86 -48.21 8.27
CA LEU A 111 -19.16 -46.97 7.52
C LEU A 111 -19.23 -47.12 5.99
N SER A 112 -18.80 -48.25 5.41
CA SER A 112 -18.87 -48.47 3.95
C SER A 112 -20.24 -48.95 3.45
N SER A 113 -21.15 -49.33 4.35
CA SER A 113 -22.46 -49.89 3.98
C SER A 113 -23.56 -48.86 3.73
N ARG A 114 -23.31 -47.55 3.93
CA ARG A 114 -24.36 -46.51 3.82
C ARG A 114 -24.36 -45.74 2.50
N THR A 115 -23.29 -45.82 1.71
CA THR A 115 -23.14 -45.02 0.47
C THR A 115 -23.46 -45.79 -0.81
N ASP A 116 -23.64 -47.12 -0.75
CA ASP A 116 -23.85 -47.95 -1.95
C ASP A 116 -25.33 -48.39 -2.17
N ARG A 117 -26.30 -47.76 -1.49
CA ARG A 117 -27.74 -48.09 -1.61
C ARG A 117 -28.54 -47.18 -2.57
N LYS A 118 -27.90 -46.46 -3.49
CA LYS A 118 -28.61 -45.59 -4.46
C LYS A 118 -28.04 -45.64 -5.88
N ARG A 119 -27.79 -46.84 -6.42
CA ARG A 119 -27.67 -47.00 -7.89
C ARG A 119 -28.96 -47.63 -8.42
N PRO A 120 -29.79 -46.89 -9.20
CA PRO A 120 -30.97 -47.48 -9.82
C PRO A 120 -30.51 -48.47 -10.90
N ARG A 121 -30.87 -49.73 -10.70
CA ARG A 121 -30.60 -50.83 -11.63
C ARG A 121 -31.62 -50.76 -12.77
N TRP A 122 -31.31 -50.02 -13.83
CA TRP A 122 -32.11 -50.05 -15.04
C TRP A 122 -31.92 -51.39 -15.76
N GLY A 123 -33.05 -52.01 -16.07
CA GLY A 123 -33.17 -53.38 -16.54
C GLY A 123 -32.55 -53.59 -17.92
N ALA A 124 -31.82 -54.70 -18.03
CA ALA A 124 -31.58 -55.39 -19.27
C ALA A 124 -32.24 -56.77 -19.15
N SER A 125 -33.19 -57.04 -20.04
CA SER A 125 -33.62 -58.39 -20.42
C SER A 125 -34.35 -58.30 -21.76
N PRO A 126 -34.33 -59.41 -22.53
CA PRO A 126 -33.91 -59.45 -23.94
C PRO A 126 -34.97 -59.09 -24.98
#